data_AF-A0AAV5GER9-F1
#
_entry.id   AF-A0AAV5GER9-F1
#
_cell.length_a   1.000
_cell.length_b   1.000
_cell.length_c   1.000
_cell.angle_alpha   90.00
_cell.angle_beta   90.00
_cell.angle_gamma   90.00
#
_symmetry.space_group_name_H-M   'P 1'
#
loop_
_entity.id
_entity.type
_entity.pdbx_description
1 polymer ?
#
loop_
_entity_poly.entity_id
_entity_poly.type
_entity_poly.pdbx_seq_one_letter_code
_entity_poly.pdbx_strand_id
1 'polypeptide(L)' 'MVKVTYKGSTLAESSSTRVVEGNHGKASYYSLKIGDEVVPDAAWYYPQAYEKAKDIEGYVAFYKNKVDIVGN' A
#
# COMPACT_ATOMS: atom_id res chain seq x y z
N MET A 1 -8.06 5.29 -12.91
CA MET A 1 -8.25 5.38 -11.44
C MET A 1 -8.01 3.99 -10.89
N VAL A 2 -7.15 3.85 -9.89
CA VAL A 2 -6.81 2.55 -9.30
C VAL A 2 -7.51 2.44 -7.96
N LYS A 3 -8.05 1.26 -7.69
CA LYS A 3 -8.66 0.89 -6.42
C LYS A 3 -7.91 -0.28 -5.82
N VAL A 4 -7.77 -0.26 -4.51
CA VAL A 4 -7.32 -1.41 -3.73
C VAL A 4 -8.54 -1.99 -3.06
N THR A 5 -8.83 -3.25 -3.33
CA THR A 5 -10.00 -3.96 -2.79
C THR A 5 -9.59 -5.23 -2.05
N TYR A 6 -10.38 -5.61 -1.05
CA TYR A 6 -10.25 -6.90 -0.37
C TYR A 6 -11.63 -7.54 -0.22
N LYS A 7 -11.83 -8.74 -0.79
CA LYS A 7 -13.12 -9.45 -0.82
C LYS A 7 -14.29 -8.55 -1.28
N GLY A 8 -14.06 -7.68 -2.26
CA GLY A 8 -15.05 -6.74 -2.79
C GLY A 8 -15.25 -5.45 -2.00
N SER A 9 -14.58 -5.28 -0.85
CA SER A 9 -14.58 -4.01 -0.11
C SER A 9 -13.45 -3.09 -0.59
N THR A 10 -13.74 -1.81 -0.86
CA THR A 10 -12.72 -0.82 -1.23
C THR A 10 -11.94 -0.38 0.02
N LEU A 11 -10.62 -0.51 -0.04
CA LEU A 11 -9.67 -0.12 1.01
C LEU A 11 -9.06 1.25 0.76
N ALA A 12 -8.73 1.55 -0.50
CA ALA A 12 -8.16 2.82 -0.92
C ALA A 12 -8.42 3.07 -2.40
N GLU A 13 -8.50 4.34 -2.81
CA GLU A 13 -8.66 4.76 -4.20
C GLU A 13 -7.67 5.88 -4.50
N SER A 14 -7.05 5.84 -5.68
CA SER A 14 -6.16 6.91 -6.14
C SER A 14 -6.21 7.09 -7.65
N SER A 15 -6.18 8.35 -8.09
CA SER A 15 -5.99 8.70 -9.49
C SER A 15 -4.51 8.75 -9.91
N SER A 16 -3.58 8.71 -8.94
CA SER A 16 -2.14 8.92 -9.13
C SER A 16 -1.32 7.80 -8.50
N THR A 17 -1.55 6.57 -8.92
CA THR A 17 -0.81 5.38 -8.45
C THR A 17 0.56 5.31 -9.10
N ARG A 18 1.59 4.99 -8.30
CA ARG A 18 2.96 4.75 -8.76
C ARG A 18 3.35 3.29 -8.48
N VAL A 19 4.06 2.68 -9.43
CA VAL A 19 4.68 1.36 -9.24
C VAL A 19 6.14 1.58 -8.91
N VAL A 20 6.61 0.97 -7.81
CA VAL A 20 7.95 1.18 -7.28
C VAL A 20 8.56 -0.18 -6.98
N GLU A 21 9.78 -0.42 -7.45
CA GLU A 21 10.53 -1.66 -7.27
C GLU A 21 11.74 -1.42 -6.36
N GLY A 22 12.07 -2.33 -5.44
CA GLY A 22 13.31 -2.29 -4.64
C GLY A 22 13.17 -2.05 -3.13
N ASN A 23 14.31 -1.83 -2.46
CA ASN A 23 14.43 -1.60 -1.02
C ASN A 23 14.82 -0.14 -0.73
N HIS A 24 13.98 0.58 0.02
CA HIS A 24 13.88 2.04 -0.03
C HIS A 24 14.01 2.73 1.34
N GLY A 25 14.28 1.96 2.41
CA GLY A 25 14.45 2.48 3.77
C GLY A 25 13.96 1.51 4.84
N LYS A 26 13.70 2.02 6.05
CA LYS A 26 13.01 1.27 7.11
C LYS A 26 11.50 1.43 6.95
N ALA A 27 10.82 0.36 6.55
CA ALA A 27 9.38 0.38 6.37
C ALA A 27 8.65 0.30 7.71
N SER A 28 7.52 0.99 7.79
CA SER A 28 6.50 0.77 8.80
C SER A 28 5.30 0.11 8.15
N TYR A 29 4.62 -0.77 8.90
CA TYR A 29 3.58 -1.65 8.38
C TYR A 29 2.22 -1.30 8.98
N TYR A 30 1.18 -1.48 8.17
CA TYR A 30 -0.21 -1.37 8.59
C TYR A 30 -0.91 -2.71 8.40
N SER A 31 -1.59 -3.13 9.47
CA SER A 31 -2.58 -4.19 9.42
C SER A 31 -3.94 -3.58 9.09
N LEU A 32 -4.67 -4.19 8.16
CA LEU A 32 -5.98 -3.71 7.75
C LEU A 32 -7.04 -4.42 8.56
N LYS A 33 -7.96 -3.66 9.17
CA LYS A 33 -9.15 -4.21 9.81
C LYS A 33 -10.36 -3.96 8.91
N ILE A 34 -11.00 -5.03 8.43
CA ILE A 34 -12.21 -4.96 7.59
C ILE A 34 -13.31 -5.75 8.29
N GLY A 35 -14.28 -5.04 8.86
CA GLY A 35 -15.26 -5.65 9.76
C GLY A 35 -14.58 -6.32 10.95
N ASP A 36 -14.79 -7.64 11.09
CA ASP A 36 -14.22 -8.47 12.16
C ASP A 36 -12.88 -9.12 11.78
N GLU A 37 -12.44 -8.99 10.53
CA GLU A 37 -11.20 -9.59 10.03
C GLU A 37 -10.03 -8.60 10.13
N VAL A 38 -8.87 -9.12 10.50
CA VAL A 38 -7.60 -8.38 10.48
C VAL A 38 -6.65 -9.05 9.50
N VAL A 39 -6.20 -8.31 8.49
CA VAL A 39 -5.16 -8.72 7.56
C VAL A 39 -3.84 -8.09 8.01
N PRO A 40 -2.94 -8.86 8.64
CA PRO A 40 -1.71 -8.32 9.19
C PRO A 40 -0.76 -7.84 8.09
N ASP A 41 -0.04 -6.75 8.32
CA ASP A 41 1.01 -6.20 7.43
C ASP A 41 0.59 -6.18 5.95
N ALA A 42 -0.63 -5.73 5.67
CA ALA A 42 -1.19 -5.70 4.33
C ALA A 42 -0.78 -4.45 3.53
N ALA A 43 -0.33 -3.41 4.24
CA ALA A 43 0.25 -2.22 3.65
C ALA A 43 1.53 -1.82 4.39
N TRP A 44 2.36 -1.03 3.72
CA TRP A 44 3.59 -0.48 4.27
C TRP A 44 3.84 0.93 3.75
N TYR A 45 4.69 1.68 4.45
CA TYR A 45 5.14 3.01 4.04
C TYR A 45 6.53 3.31 4.61
N TYR A 46 7.23 4.27 4.02
CA TYR A 46 8.48 4.80 4.54
C TYR A 46 8.24 6.17 5.19
N PRO A 47 8.22 6.28 6.54
CA PRO A 47 8.09 7.58 7.20
C PRO A 47 9.31 8.48 6.94
N GLN A 48 10.48 7.85 6.79
CA GLN A 48 11.71 8.49 6.34
C GLN A 48 12.36 7.57 5.30
N ALA A 49 12.23 7.92 4.03
CA ALA A 49 12.82 7.17 2.93
C ALA A 49 14.29 7.56 2.75
N TYR A 50 15.07 6.67 2.14
CA TYR A 50 16.40 7.04 1.67
C TYR A 50 16.32 7.99 0.48
N GLU A 51 17.38 8.75 0.21
CA GLU A 51 17.43 9.73 -0.89
C GLU A 51 17.00 9.14 -2.24
N LYS A 52 17.36 7.88 -2.51
CA LYS A 52 16.99 7.17 -3.74
C LYS A 52 15.49 6.86 -3.87
N ALA A 53 14.73 6.99 -2.79
CA ALA A 53 13.32 6.67 -2.67
C ALA A 53 12.50 7.83 -2.07
N LYS A 54 13.07 9.03 -2.08
CA LYS A 54 12.46 10.21 -1.45
C LYS A 54 11.13 10.58 -2.11
N ASP A 55 10.95 10.21 -3.37
CA ASP A 55 9.74 10.40 -4.16
C ASP A 55 8.54 9.57 -3.68
N ILE A 56 8.77 8.55 -2.84
CA ILE A 56 7.73 7.70 -2.24
C ILE A 56 7.68 7.83 -0.71
N GLU A 57 8.42 8.78 -0.12
CA GLU A 57 8.34 9.07 1.30
C GLU A 57 6.93 9.46 1.72
N GLY A 58 6.42 8.84 2.78
CA GLY A 58 5.06 9.07 3.28
C GLY A 58 3.95 8.44 2.44
N TYR A 59 4.25 7.80 1.31
CA TYR A 59 3.24 7.08 0.51
C TYR A 59 2.97 5.69 1.09
N VAL A 60 1.71 5.27 1.01
CA VAL A 60 1.28 3.94 1.43
C VAL A 60 1.22 3.00 0.23
N ALA A 61 1.92 1.87 0.34
CA ALA A 61 1.92 0.79 -0.63
C ALA A 61 1.19 -0.44 -0.06
N PHE A 62 0.59 -1.25 -0.93
CA PHE A 62 -0.15 -2.45 -0.56
C PHE A 62 0.48 -3.71 -1.16
N TYR A 63 0.43 -4.80 -0.42
CA TYR A 63 0.96 -6.08 -0.89
C TYR A 63 -0.01 -6.78 -1.85
N LYS A 64 0.42 -6.97 -3.11
CA LYS A 64 -0.38 -7.60 -4.18
C LYS A 64 -0.85 -9.02 -3.88
N ASN A 65 -0.23 -9.74 -2.95
CA ASN A 65 -0.66 -11.08 -2.53
C ASN A 65 -1.68 -11.05 -1.38
N LYS A 66 -2.02 -9.88 -0.84
CA LYS A 66 -2.96 -9.70 0.27
C LYS A 66 -4.22 -8.94 -0.14
N VAL A 67 -4.15 -8.14 -1.20
CA VAL A 67 -5.26 -7.32 -1.71
C VAL A 67 -5.29 -7.36 -3.24
N ASP A 68 -6.47 -7.11 -3.80
CA ASP A 68 -6.64 -6.94 -5.24
C ASP A 68 -6.40 -5.48 -5.62
N ILE A 69 -5.54 -5.25 -6.60
CA ILE A 69 -5.32 -3.91 -7.18
C ILE A 69 -6.04 -3.87 -8.51
N VAL A 70 -7.15 -3.14 -8.54
CA VAL A 70 -8.02 -3.03 -9.72
C VAL A 70 -7.76 -1.67 -10.39
N GLY A 71 -7.23 -1.71 -11.61
CA GLY A 71 -7.10 -0.54 -12.47
C GLY A 71 -8.24 -0.48 -13.48
N ASN A 72 -8.56 0.74 -13.93
CA ASN A 72 -9.31 0.98 -15.17
C ASN A 72 -8.34 1.12 -16.33
#